data_AF-A0A8I3PY81-F1
#
_entry.id   AF-A0A8I3PY81-F1
#
_cell.length_a   1.000
_cell.length_b   1.000
_cell.length_c   1.000
_cell.angle_alpha   90.00
_cell.angle_beta   90.00
_cell.angle_gamma   90.00
#
_symmetry.space_group_name_H-M   'P 1'
#
loop_
_entity.id
_entity.type
_entity.pdbx_description
1 polymer ?
#
loop_
_entity_poly.entity_id
_entity_poly.type
_entity_poly.pdbx_seq_one_letter_code
_entity_poly.pdbx_strand_id
1 'polypeptide(L)'
;MGRQRTSRPDTRPHRLLPQAVRTELYNHLAAGFRLFQSQLQFPIPSPAPGLPRVHSRRESPLLYKRSDPPSAYLAAVGPAPRLGPTNSRRSPEPLGGPAANAHAVGGLRAGIGGEATALCPHSGRAELGGPWGTPGAKMASAAEGDVGTVAELARVLRWGFDELSLNKLATSLGASEQALRLIISIFMGYPLALFFRRYLFFKDSYLIHLFHTFTGLSIAYFNFGNQLYHSLLCVVLQFLILRLMGRTITAVLTTYCFQMAYLLAGYYYTATGNYDIKWTMPHCVLTLKLIGLAVDYFDGGKDLNSLSSEQQKYAIRGVPSLLEVAGFSYFYGAFLVGPQFSMNHYMKLVQGQLTDIPGKIPNSTIPALKRLGLGLVYLVGYTLLSPHITEDYLLTEDYENHSFWFRCMYMLLWGKFVLYKYVTCWLVTEGVCILTGLGFNDFDERGKAKWDACANMKVWLFETTPRFTGTIASFNINTNAWVARYFFKRLKFLGNKELSQGLSLLFLALWHGLHSGYLVCFQMEFLIVIVERQAARLIQESPTLSNLASITVLQPFYYLVQQTIHWLFMGYSMTAFCLFTWDKWFKVYKSIYFLGHVFFLSLLFILPYVHKAMVPRKEKLKKMG
;
A
#
# COMPACT_ATOMS: atom_id res chain seq x y z
N MET A 1 -1.22 -72.10 -28.90
CA MET A 1 -2.57 -71.54 -29.11
C MET A 1 -2.76 -70.38 -28.14
N GLY A 2 -3.25 -69.23 -28.62
CA GLY A 2 -3.55 -68.04 -27.79
C GLY A 2 -2.92 -66.75 -28.33
N ARG A 3 -3.62 -66.07 -29.26
CA ARG A 3 -3.33 -64.70 -29.73
C ARG A 3 -3.70 -63.68 -28.64
N GLN A 4 -2.88 -62.64 -28.43
CA GLN A 4 -3.38 -61.31 -28.07
C GLN A 4 -2.67 -60.23 -28.89
N ARG A 5 -3.48 -59.44 -29.60
CA ARG A 5 -3.10 -58.32 -30.46
C ARG A 5 -2.78 -57.09 -29.61
N THR A 6 -1.71 -56.41 -29.98
CA THR A 6 -1.36 -55.06 -29.54
C THR A 6 -2.27 -54.02 -30.21
N SER A 7 -2.88 -53.13 -29.43
CA SER A 7 -3.60 -51.95 -29.93
C SER A 7 -2.72 -50.69 -29.76
N ARG A 8 -2.60 -49.93 -30.86
CA ARG A 8 -1.91 -48.62 -30.92
C ARG A 8 -2.75 -47.52 -30.24
N PRO A 9 -2.13 -46.45 -29.70
CA PRO A 9 -2.84 -45.30 -29.16
C PRO A 9 -3.38 -44.36 -30.27
N ASP A 10 -4.61 -43.91 -30.10
CA ASP A 10 -5.39 -43.01 -30.96
C ASP A 10 -4.88 -41.56 -30.81
N THR A 11 -4.20 -41.03 -31.82
CA THR A 11 -3.81 -39.61 -31.91
C THR A 11 -4.92 -38.81 -32.58
N ARG A 12 -5.69 -38.04 -31.80
CA ARG A 12 -6.58 -36.99 -32.33
C ARG A 12 -5.99 -35.60 -32.06
N PRO A 13 -5.94 -34.70 -33.06
CA PRO A 13 -5.51 -33.32 -32.84
C PRO A 13 -6.61 -32.50 -32.14
N HIS A 14 -6.19 -31.63 -31.21
CA HIS A 14 -7.05 -30.69 -30.50
C HIS A 14 -7.85 -29.79 -31.48
N ARG A 15 -9.17 -29.74 -31.32
CA ARG A 15 -10.08 -28.90 -32.09
C ARG A 15 -9.81 -27.42 -31.82
N LEU A 16 -9.38 -26.70 -32.85
CA LEU A 16 -9.45 -25.24 -32.92
C LEU A 16 -10.93 -24.80 -32.84
N LEU A 17 -11.17 -23.63 -32.20
CA LEU A 17 -12.50 -23.01 -32.10
C LEU A 17 -13.22 -22.98 -33.47
N PRO A 18 -14.53 -23.31 -33.51
CA PRO A 18 -15.32 -23.25 -34.74
C PRO A 18 -15.22 -21.88 -35.40
N GLN A 19 -15.12 -21.85 -36.73
CA GLN A 19 -14.91 -20.62 -37.50
C GLN A 19 -15.99 -19.57 -37.22
N ALA A 20 -17.23 -20.00 -36.97
CA ALA A 20 -18.35 -19.14 -36.55
C ALA A 20 -18.04 -18.34 -35.28
N VAL A 21 -17.45 -18.96 -34.25
CA VAL A 21 -17.12 -18.31 -32.97
C VAL A 21 -15.99 -17.29 -33.15
N ARG A 22 -15.02 -17.56 -34.02
CA ARG A 22 -13.95 -16.60 -34.36
C ARG A 22 -14.47 -15.39 -35.13
N THR A 23 -15.41 -15.60 -36.04
CA THR A 23 -16.06 -14.53 -36.80
C THR A 23 -16.94 -13.66 -35.89
N GLU A 24 -17.64 -14.25 -34.94
CA GLU A 24 -18.49 -13.55 -33.99
C GLU A 24 -17.67 -12.73 -32.97
N LEU A 25 -16.57 -13.29 -32.46
CA LEU A 25 -15.62 -12.57 -31.61
C LEU A 25 -14.97 -11.39 -32.34
N TYR A 26 -14.59 -11.56 -33.62
CA TYR A 26 -14.05 -10.48 -34.45
C TYR A 26 -15.09 -9.38 -34.70
N ASN A 27 -16.35 -9.76 -34.96
CA ASN A 27 -17.43 -8.80 -35.18
C ASN A 27 -17.78 -8.01 -33.92
N HIS A 28 -17.77 -8.63 -32.74
CA HIS A 28 -17.98 -7.93 -31.46
C HIS A 28 -16.83 -6.98 -31.11
N LEU A 29 -15.58 -7.38 -31.37
CA LEU A 29 -14.42 -6.51 -31.18
C LEU A 29 -14.41 -5.34 -32.17
N ALA A 30 -14.77 -5.57 -33.44
CA ALA A 30 -14.88 -4.53 -34.45
C ALA A 30 -16.09 -3.59 -34.20
N ALA A 31 -17.17 -4.08 -33.60
CA ALA A 31 -18.31 -3.25 -33.18
C ALA A 31 -17.95 -2.37 -31.97
N GLY A 32 -17.23 -2.92 -30.98
CA GLY A 32 -16.70 -2.16 -29.85
C GLY A 32 -15.73 -1.06 -30.29
N PHE A 33 -14.87 -1.34 -31.28
CA PHE A 33 -13.94 -0.35 -31.82
C PHE A 33 -14.63 0.76 -32.62
N ARG A 34 -15.71 0.43 -33.35
CA ARG A 34 -16.53 1.42 -34.09
C ARG A 34 -17.37 2.30 -33.17
N LEU A 35 -17.90 1.75 -32.08
CA LEU A 35 -18.58 2.50 -31.02
C LEU A 35 -17.61 3.43 -30.26
N PHE A 36 -16.35 3.02 -30.10
CA PHE A 36 -15.31 3.85 -29.50
C PHE A 36 -14.87 5.01 -30.43
N GLN A 37 -14.82 4.78 -31.75
CA GLN A 37 -14.52 5.83 -32.73
C GLN A 37 -15.67 6.83 -32.93
N SER A 38 -16.94 6.41 -32.86
CA SER A 38 -18.09 7.31 -33.02
C SER A 38 -18.30 8.26 -31.84
N GLN A 39 -17.76 7.93 -30.67
CA GLN A 39 -17.82 8.75 -29.44
C GLN A 39 -16.70 9.81 -29.36
N LEU A 40 -15.74 9.82 -30.30
CA LEU A 40 -14.58 10.72 -30.30
C LEU A 40 -14.61 11.82 -31.37
N GLN A 41 -15.69 11.97 -32.14
CA GLN A 41 -15.84 13.08 -33.08
C GLN A 41 -16.46 14.31 -32.40
N PHE A 42 -15.61 15.19 -31.87
CA PHE A 42 -16.00 16.57 -31.57
C PHE A 42 -16.01 17.38 -32.87
N PRO A 43 -17.02 18.26 -33.09
CA PRO A 43 -17.12 19.06 -34.31
C PRO A 43 -16.00 20.10 -34.40
N ILE A 44 -15.42 20.20 -35.60
CA ILE A 44 -14.46 21.24 -35.99
C ILE A 44 -15.20 22.58 -36.05
N PRO A 45 -14.77 23.65 -35.36
CA PRO A 45 -15.38 24.97 -35.53
C PRO A 45 -14.97 25.57 -36.88
N SER A 46 -15.95 26.08 -37.63
CA SER A 46 -15.73 26.88 -38.84
C SER A 46 -15.11 28.25 -38.50
N PRO A 47 -14.32 28.86 -39.41
CA PRO A 47 -13.65 30.13 -39.16
C PRO A 47 -14.63 31.30 -39.26
N ALA A 48 -14.64 32.19 -38.26
CA ALA A 48 -15.35 33.47 -38.31
C ALA A 48 -14.39 34.62 -38.72
N PRO A 49 -14.89 35.68 -39.38
CA PRO A 49 -14.09 36.59 -40.20
C PRO A 49 -13.55 37.85 -39.48
N GLY A 50 -12.39 38.33 -39.95
CA GLY A 50 -12.04 39.75 -40.14
C GLY A 50 -11.91 40.72 -38.96
N LEU A 51 -10.65 41.00 -38.55
CA LEU A 51 -9.95 42.32 -38.34
C LEU A 51 -10.68 43.52 -37.67
N PRO A 52 -9.98 44.46 -36.96
CA PRO A 52 -8.71 45.06 -37.38
C PRO A 52 -7.62 45.35 -36.33
N ARG A 53 -6.44 45.66 -36.88
CA ARG A 53 -5.15 46.05 -36.29
C ARG A 53 -5.21 47.33 -35.45
N VAL A 54 -4.41 47.39 -34.37
CA VAL A 54 -3.84 48.65 -33.84
C VAL A 54 -2.36 48.43 -33.45
N HIS A 55 -1.62 49.52 -33.50
CA HIS A 55 -0.21 49.70 -33.82
C HIS A 55 0.88 49.12 -32.89
N SER A 56 1.99 48.86 -33.58
CA SER A 56 3.37 48.69 -33.14
C SER A 56 3.89 49.73 -32.14
N ARG A 57 4.73 49.28 -31.20
CA ARG A 57 5.95 50.01 -30.84
C ARG A 57 7.14 49.06 -30.79
N ARG A 58 8.19 49.48 -31.50
CA ARG A 58 9.51 48.87 -31.61
C ARG A 58 10.22 48.88 -30.27
N GLU A 59 10.97 47.82 -29.99
CA GLU A 59 12.36 47.94 -29.53
C GLU A 59 13.15 46.67 -29.96
N SER A 60 14.38 46.92 -30.39
CA SER A 60 15.27 46.04 -31.17
C SER A 60 16.16 45.16 -30.28
N PRO A 61 16.89 44.18 -30.84
CA PRO A 61 17.29 42.95 -30.15
C PRO A 61 18.72 43.00 -29.60
N LEU A 62 18.94 42.29 -28.49
CA LEU A 62 20.28 41.88 -28.06
C LEU A 62 20.51 40.40 -28.37
N LEU A 63 21.44 40.15 -29.28
CA LEU A 63 22.07 38.87 -29.57
C LEU A 63 22.81 38.35 -28.33
N TYR A 64 22.62 37.07 -27.98
CA TYR A 64 23.75 36.26 -27.54
C TYR A 64 23.61 34.76 -27.87
N LYS A 65 24.58 34.32 -28.67
CA LYS A 65 25.15 33.00 -28.95
C LYS A 65 24.46 31.72 -28.44
N ARG A 66 24.23 30.82 -29.41
CA ARG A 66 24.25 29.36 -29.27
C ARG A 66 25.58 28.88 -28.65
N SER A 67 25.49 27.98 -27.69
CA SER A 67 26.53 27.03 -27.32
C SER A 67 25.89 25.71 -26.91
N ASP A 68 26.32 24.65 -27.57
CA ASP A 68 25.96 23.24 -27.37
C ASP A 68 26.34 22.72 -25.95
N PRO A 69 25.77 21.58 -25.51
CA PRO A 69 25.70 21.21 -24.10
C PRO A 69 26.93 20.44 -23.61
N PRO A 70 27.32 20.58 -22.33
CA PRO A 70 28.24 19.63 -21.72
C PRO A 70 27.47 18.52 -20.96
N SER A 71 27.79 17.29 -21.36
CA SER A 71 27.80 16.09 -20.54
C SER A 71 28.50 16.31 -19.19
N ALA A 72 27.88 15.94 -18.06
CA ALA A 72 28.62 15.56 -16.84
C ALA A 72 27.75 14.76 -15.85
N TYR A 73 28.10 13.49 -15.74
CA TYR A 73 27.91 12.64 -14.57
C TYR A 73 28.78 13.12 -13.38
N LEU A 74 28.37 12.77 -12.17
CA LEU A 74 29.17 12.62 -10.93
C LEU A 74 29.64 13.91 -10.20
N ALA A 75 29.15 14.09 -8.97
CA ALA A 75 29.90 14.73 -7.90
C ALA A 75 29.74 13.92 -6.61
N ALA A 76 30.87 13.38 -6.15
CA ALA A 76 31.05 12.62 -4.94
C ALA A 76 31.26 13.55 -3.73
N VAL A 77 30.76 13.13 -2.58
CA VAL A 77 31.03 13.72 -1.27
C VAL A 77 32.39 13.22 -0.77
N GLY A 78 33.33 14.13 -0.55
CA GLY A 78 34.59 13.88 0.17
C GLY A 78 34.47 14.22 1.67
N PRO A 79 35.31 13.63 2.56
CA PRO A 79 35.14 13.69 4.01
C PRO A 79 35.83 14.91 4.64
N ALA A 80 35.25 15.42 5.74
CA ALA A 80 35.82 16.49 6.56
C ALA A 80 36.89 15.95 7.56
N PRO A 81 37.84 16.79 8.02
CA PRO A 81 39.01 16.35 8.78
C PRO A 81 38.73 16.17 10.29
N ARG A 82 39.53 15.29 10.92
CA ARG A 82 39.63 15.09 12.37
C ARG A 82 40.49 16.17 13.01
N LEU A 83 40.08 16.69 14.17
CA LEU A 83 40.95 17.36 15.14
C LEU A 83 40.69 16.74 16.53
N GLY A 84 41.80 16.38 17.19
CA GLY A 84 41.85 15.83 18.54
C GLY A 84 41.93 16.91 19.64
N PRO A 85 42.12 16.51 20.91
CA PRO A 85 41.49 17.17 22.06
C PRO A 85 42.42 18.13 22.81
N THR A 86 41.82 19.12 23.48
CA THR A 86 42.49 19.89 24.55
C THR A 86 41.62 19.94 25.80
N ASN A 87 42.28 19.68 26.92
CA ASN A 87 41.73 19.54 28.25
C ASN A 87 41.87 20.86 29.03
N SER A 88 41.14 20.94 30.15
CA SER A 88 41.41 21.77 31.35
C SER A 88 40.66 23.13 31.55
N ARG A 89 39.86 23.09 32.63
CA ARG A 89 39.89 23.93 33.86
C ARG A 89 39.19 25.30 33.94
N ARG A 90 38.39 25.35 35.03
CA ARG A 90 38.14 26.43 36.02
C ARG A 90 36.89 27.31 35.88
N SER A 91 35.98 27.10 36.84
CA SER A 91 35.04 28.07 37.42
C SER A 91 35.76 29.29 38.01
N PRO A 92 35.04 30.40 38.26
CA PRO A 92 34.39 30.57 39.57
C PRO A 92 33.00 31.25 39.58
N GLU A 93 32.23 30.91 40.61
CA GLU A 93 31.10 31.66 41.23
C GLU A 93 31.59 32.97 41.91
N PRO A 94 30.77 33.87 42.54
CA PRO A 94 29.47 33.65 43.24
C PRO A 94 28.42 34.79 43.17
N LEU A 95 27.22 34.57 43.77
CA LEU A 95 26.63 35.37 44.88
C LEU A 95 25.10 35.18 45.05
N GLY A 96 24.68 34.82 46.27
CA GLY A 96 23.45 35.32 46.92
C GLY A 96 22.28 34.35 47.19
N GLY A 97 22.18 33.81 48.41
CA GLY A 97 20.95 33.22 49.01
C GLY A 97 19.97 34.30 49.54
N PRO A 98 18.98 34.03 50.46
CA PRO A 98 18.76 32.85 51.33
C PRO A 98 17.33 32.22 51.26
N ALA A 99 17.17 30.89 51.42
CA ALA A 99 16.78 30.11 52.62
C ALA A 99 15.29 30.13 53.06
N ALA A 100 14.64 28.95 53.12
CA ALA A 100 13.71 28.52 54.18
C ALA A 100 13.45 26.99 54.17
N ASN A 101 13.49 26.43 55.39
CA ASN A 101 13.40 25.04 55.89
C ASN A 101 12.15 24.23 55.46
N ALA A 102 12.24 22.93 55.12
CA ALA A 102 12.46 21.71 55.92
C ALA A 102 11.23 21.20 56.71
N HIS A 103 10.79 19.96 56.40
CA HIS A 103 10.39 18.93 57.37
C HIS A 103 10.30 17.56 56.68
N ALA A 104 10.96 16.57 57.28
CA ALA A 104 10.93 15.15 56.97
C ALA A 104 10.68 14.38 58.26
N VAL A 105 9.90 13.29 58.22
CA VAL A 105 9.98 12.09 59.10
C VAL A 105 9.27 10.94 58.36
N GLY A 106 9.95 9.88 57.92
CA GLY A 106 10.07 8.56 58.59
C GLY A 106 9.00 7.59 58.03
N GLY A 107 9.24 6.37 57.54
CA GLY A 107 10.28 5.38 57.79
C GLY A 107 9.67 4.22 58.60
N LEU A 108 9.29 3.10 57.97
CA LEU A 108 9.34 1.75 58.58
C LEU A 108 9.18 0.63 57.52
N ARG A 109 9.82 -0.51 57.83
CA ARG A 109 10.04 -1.74 57.04
C ARG A 109 9.25 -2.92 57.64
N ALA A 110 9.29 -4.05 56.91
CA ALA A 110 8.90 -5.44 57.22
C ALA A 110 7.46 -5.82 56.80
N GLY A 111 7.17 -6.96 56.16
CA GLY A 111 7.93 -8.17 55.84
C GLY A 111 7.15 -9.42 56.31
N ILE A 112 7.16 -10.50 55.52
CA ILE A 112 6.62 -11.87 55.76
C ILE A 112 5.11 -12.01 55.41
N GLY A 113 4.60 -13.01 54.67
CA GLY A 113 5.14 -14.20 54.01
C GLY A 113 4.01 -15.22 53.69
N GLY A 114 4.17 -16.01 52.61
CA GLY A 114 3.49 -17.31 52.37
C GLY A 114 2.31 -17.33 51.36
N GLU A 115 2.46 -17.90 50.15
CA GLU A 115 2.27 -19.33 49.76
C GLU A 115 0.80 -19.78 49.78
N ALA A 116 0.21 -20.52 48.83
CA ALA A 116 0.62 -21.11 47.55
C ALA A 116 -0.63 -21.69 46.86
N THR A 117 -0.58 -21.91 45.53
CA THR A 117 -1.19 -23.03 44.73
C THR A 117 -2.72 -23.27 44.79
N ALA A 118 -3.43 -23.80 43.78
CA ALA A 118 -3.31 -24.10 42.36
C ALA A 118 -4.66 -24.77 41.95
N LEU A 119 -4.84 -25.01 40.64
CA LEU A 119 -5.72 -26.04 40.03
C LEU A 119 -7.18 -25.67 39.63
N CYS A 120 -7.36 -25.56 38.30
CA CYS A 120 -8.49 -26.09 37.51
C CYS A 120 -8.61 -27.64 37.69
N PRO A 121 -9.69 -28.36 37.28
CA PRO A 121 -10.50 -28.10 36.08
C PRO A 121 -11.99 -28.57 36.05
N HIS A 122 -12.64 -28.30 34.90
CA HIS A 122 -13.67 -29.07 34.17
C HIS A 122 -15.11 -29.28 34.69
N SER A 123 -16.03 -28.70 33.90
CA SER A 123 -17.27 -29.23 33.30
C SER A 123 -18.28 -30.05 34.13
N GLY A 124 -19.54 -29.57 34.12
CA GLY A 124 -20.73 -30.38 34.41
C GLY A 124 -21.99 -29.68 33.90
N ARG A 125 -22.69 -30.33 32.97
CA ARG A 125 -23.91 -29.93 32.27
C ARG A 125 -25.10 -30.60 32.96
N ALA A 126 -26.22 -29.91 33.18
CA ALA A 126 -27.57 -30.51 33.21
C ALA A 126 -28.66 -29.42 33.31
N GLU A 127 -29.65 -29.52 32.43
CA GLU A 127 -30.89 -28.76 32.37
C GLU A 127 -32.00 -29.37 33.27
N LEU A 128 -33.20 -28.77 33.16
CA LEU A 128 -34.57 -29.22 33.54
C LEU A 128 -35.05 -28.66 34.89
N GLY A 129 -36.24 -28.07 35.05
CA GLY A 129 -37.42 -27.90 34.20
C GLY A 129 -38.42 -26.95 34.89
N GLY A 130 -39.42 -26.45 34.15
CA GLY A 130 -40.45 -25.50 34.63
C GLY A 130 -41.57 -26.16 35.44
N PRO A 131 -42.84 -25.79 35.19
CA PRO A 131 -43.52 -24.50 35.38
C PRO A 131 -44.70 -24.65 36.38
N TRP A 132 -45.56 -23.63 36.60
CA TRP A 132 -47.03 -23.71 36.81
C TRP A 132 -47.61 -22.37 37.32
N GLY A 133 -48.74 -21.91 36.74
CA GLY A 133 -49.78 -21.15 37.47
C GLY A 133 -50.18 -19.75 36.98
N THR A 134 -51.11 -19.67 36.02
CA THR A 134 -52.12 -18.58 35.84
C THR A 134 -53.36 -18.87 36.73
N PRO A 135 -54.37 -17.99 37.00
CA PRO A 135 -54.95 -16.97 36.08
C PRO A 135 -55.61 -15.69 36.70
N GLY A 136 -56.01 -14.72 35.84
CA GLY A 136 -56.95 -13.64 36.19
C GLY A 136 -57.11 -12.55 35.10
N ALA A 137 -58.32 -12.43 34.52
CA ALA A 137 -58.75 -11.50 33.46
C ALA A 137 -58.87 -10.02 33.93
N LYS A 138 -59.01 -8.93 33.15
CA LYS A 138 -59.61 -8.67 31.83
C LYS A 138 -59.28 -7.21 31.38
N MET A 139 -58.94 -7.02 30.10
CA MET A 139 -59.06 -5.84 29.17
C MET A 139 -58.90 -4.37 29.64
N ALA A 140 -57.94 -3.65 29.04
CA ALA A 140 -58.19 -2.54 28.08
C ALA A 140 -56.88 -1.92 27.53
N SER A 141 -56.93 -1.41 26.30
CA SER A 141 -55.90 -0.67 25.52
C SER A 141 -54.96 -1.51 24.65
N ALA A 142 -55.45 -1.82 23.45
CA ALA A 142 -54.66 -2.14 22.27
C ALA A 142 -54.73 -0.96 21.31
N ALA A 143 -53.60 -0.28 21.07
CA ALA A 143 -53.28 0.43 19.81
C ALA A 143 -51.93 1.18 19.94
N GLU A 144 -50.81 0.47 20.11
CA GLU A 144 -49.48 1.09 19.91
C GLU A 144 -48.35 0.12 19.54
N GLY A 145 -48.68 -1.09 19.08
CA GLY A 145 -47.69 -2.12 18.76
C GLY A 145 -47.94 -2.77 17.41
N ASP A 146 -47.59 -2.09 16.32
CA ASP A 146 -47.43 -2.78 15.03
C ASP A 146 -46.54 -2.04 14.01
N VAL A 147 -46.35 -0.72 14.18
CA VAL A 147 -45.51 0.06 13.26
C VAL A 147 -44.02 -0.33 13.39
N GLY A 148 -43.55 -0.67 14.60
CA GLY A 148 -42.17 -1.10 14.84
C GLY A 148 -41.85 -2.48 14.26
N THR A 149 -42.79 -3.42 14.37
CA THR A 149 -42.61 -4.81 13.93
C THR A 149 -42.63 -4.92 12.40
N VAL A 150 -43.52 -4.18 11.74
CA VAL A 150 -43.61 -4.13 10.27
C VAL A 150 -42.43 -3.36 9.66
N ALA A 151 -41.96 -2.28 10.30
CA ALA A 151 -40.76 -1.57 9.86
C ALA A 151 -39.51 -2.46 9.99
N GLU A 152 -39.39 -3.22 11.07
CA GLU A 152 -38.28 -4.14 11.29
C GLU A 152 -38.35 -5.35 10.34
N LEU A 153 -39.53 -5.94 10.13
CA LEU A 153 -39.75 -6.97 9.11
C LEU A 153 -39.46 -6.45 7.70
N ALA A 154 -39.88 -5.24 7.35
CA ALA A 154 -39.60 -4.65 6.04
C ALA A 154 -38.12 -4.27 5.87
N ARG A 155 -37.40 -4.01 6.97
CA ARG A 155 -35.96 -3.77 6.98
C ARG A 155 -35.19 -5.08 6.83
N VAL A 156 -35.59 -6.12 7.57
CA VAL A 156 -35.03 -7.47 7.49
C VAL A 156 -35.31 -8.12 6.15
N LEU A 157 -36.51 -7.94 5.59
CA LEU A 157 -36.88 -8.42 4.26
C LEU A 157 -36.10 -7.66 3.18
N ARG A 158 -36.03 -6.32 3.22
CA ARG A 158 -35.20 -5.55 2.26
C ARG A 158 -33.73 -5.94 2.33
N TRP A 159 -33.18 -6.04 3.54
CA TRP A 159 -31.81 -6.46 3.75
C TRP A 159 -31.56 -7.90 3.25
N GLY A 160 -32.49 -8.83 3.52
CA GLY A 160 -32.42 -10.19 3.01
C GLY A 160 -32.56 -10.30 1.49
N PHE A 161 -33.41 -9.47 0.86
CA PHE A 161 -33.51 -9.38 -0.60
C PHE A 161 -32.25 -8.77 -1.22
N ASP A 162 -31.68 -7.73 -0.62
CA ASP A 162 -30.47 -7.07 -1.09
C ASP A 162 -29.24 -7.99 -0.96
N GLU A 163 -29.06 -8.70 0.16
CA GLU A 163 -27.98 -9.69 0.32
C GLU A 163 -28.15 -10.88 -0.63
N LEU A 164 -29.36 -11.41 -0.78
CA LEU A 164 -29.65 -12.50 -1.73
C LEU A 164 -29.44 -12.03 -3.18
N SER A 165 -29.67 -10.76 -3.49
CA SER A 165 -29.43 -10.18 -4.82
C SER A 165 -27.95 -9.96 -5.11
N LEU A 166 -27.18 -9.46 -4.14
CA LEU A 166 -25.75 -9.19 -4.27
C LEU A 166 -24.95 -10.48 -4.38
N ASN A 167 -25.28 -11.50 -3.58
CA ASN A 167 -24.62 -12.79 -3.64
C ASN A 167 -24.83 -13.48 -5.01
N LYS A 168 -26.06 -13.42 -5.54
CA LYS A 168 -26.38 -13.92 -6.88
C LYS A 168 -25.60 -13.18 -7.97
N LEU A 169 -25.53 -11.84 -7.88
CA LEU A 169 -24.77 -11.03 -8.82
C LEU A 169 -23.27 -11.37 -8.76
N ALA A 170 -22.69 -11.45 -7.55
CA ALA A 170 -21.29 -11.82 -7.37
C ALA A 170 -20.98 -13.20 -7.97
N THR A 171 -21.82 -14.18 -7.69
CA THR A 171 -21.71 -15.54 -8.23
C THR A 171 -21.79 -15.54 -9.76
N SER A 172 -22.70 -14.76 -10.36
CA SER A 172 -22.81 -14.63 -11.83
C SER A 172 -21.58 -14.02 -12.49
N LEU A 173 -20.83 -13.19 -11.75
CA LEU A 173 -19.59 -12.55 -12.18
C LEU A 173 -18.34 -13.39 -11.84
N GLY A 174 -18.50 -14.56 -11.21
CA GLY A 174 -17.38 -15.39 -10.77
C GLY A 174 -16.55 -14.74 -9.65
N ALA A 175 -17.15 -13.86 -8.84
CA ALA A 175 -16.51 -13.13 -7.77
C ALA A 175 -17.13 -13.47 -6.40
N SER A 176 -16.36 -13.28 -5.32
CA SER A 176 -16.95 -13.32 -3.98
C SER A 176 -17.79 -12.08 -3.72
N GLU A 177 -18.82 -12.23 -2.88
CA GLU A 177 -19.67 -11.11 -2.48
C GLU A 177 -18.86 -9.97 -1.85
N GLN A 178 -17.85 -10.30 -1.03
CA GLN A 178 -16.97 -9.32 -0.40
C GLN A 178 -16.12 -8.56 -1.44
N ALA A 179 -15.65 -9.23 -2.50
CA ALA A 179 -14.94 -8.57 -3.59
C ALA A 179 -15.87 -7.62 -4.35
N LEU A 180 -17.11 -8.02 -4.60
CA LEU A 180 -18.10 -7.15 -5.25
C LEU A 180 -18.43 -5.93 -4.38
N ARG A 181 -18.67 -6.11 -3.07
CA ARG A 181 -18.89 -5.00 -2.12
C ARG A 181 -17.72 -4.02 -2.11
N LEU A 182 -16.48 -4.53 -2.12
CA LEU A 182 -15.26 -3.72 -2.20
C LEU A 182 -15.22 -2.89 -3.49
N ILE A 183 -15.46 -3.51 -4.64
CA ILE A 183 -15.47 -2.81 -5.94
C ILE A 183 -16.56 -1.74 -5.96
N ILE A 184 -17.80 -2.05 -5.58
CA ILE A 184 -18.88 -1.06 -5.50
C ILE A 184 -18.46 0.14 -4.64
N SER A 185 -17.82 -0.13 -3.50
CA SER A 185 -17.43 0.91 -2.54
C SER A 185 -16.33 1.84 -3.06
N ILE A 186 -15.29 1.31 -3.71
CA ILE A 186 -14.24 2.18 -4.28
C ILE A 186 -14.76 3.02 -5.46
N PHE A 187 -15.70 2.49 -6.24
CA PHE A 187 -16.35 3.24 -7.31
C PHE A 187 -17.33 4.29 -6.77
N MET A 188 -18.02 4.00 -5.66
CA MET A 188 -18.86 4.98 -4.93
C MET A 188 -18.05 6.20 -4.43
N GLY A 189 -16.73 6.07 -4.31
CA GLY A 189 -15.86 7.21 -4.04
C GLY A 189 -15.96 8.34 -5.07
N TYR A 190 -16.24 8.06 -6.35
CA TYR A 190 -16.39 9.09 -7.39
C TYR A 190 -17.60 10.01 -7.20
N PRO A 191 -18.85 9.49 -7.07
CA PRO A 191 -20.00 10.35 -6.79
C PRO A 191 -19.86 11.10 -5.46
N LEU A 192 -19.28 10.48 -4.42
CA LEU A 192 -18.99 11.15 -3.15
C LEU A 192 -17.96 12.29 -3.33
N ALA A 193 -16.93 12.09 -4.15
CA ALA A 193 -15.96 13.13 -4.48
C ALA A 193 -16.57 14.28 -5.28
N LEU A 194 -17.48 13.99 -6.21
CA LEU A 194 -18.22 15.02 -6.94
C LEU A 194 -19.15 15.82 -6.00
N PHE A 195 -19.84 15.14 -5.08
CA PHE A 195 -20.66 15.79 -4.06
C PHE A 195 -19.82 16.72 -3.18
N PHE A 196 -18.72 16.21 -2.62
CA PHE A 196 -17.77 16.99 -1.83
C PHE A 196 -17.29 18.23 -2.60
N ARG A 197 -16.84 18.02 -3.85
CA ARG A 197 -16.34 19.07 -4.73
C ARG A 197 -17.39 20.16 -4.98
N ARG A 198 -18.64 19.77 -5.21
CA ARG A 198 -19.72 20.70 -5.56
C ARG A 198 -20.25 21.49 -4.37
N TYR A 199 -20.38 20.85 -3.20
CA TYR A 199 -21.15 21.41 -2.09
C TYR A 199 -20.32 21.73 -0.84
N LEU A 200 -19.18 21.06 -0.63
CA LEU A 200 -18.46 21.09 0.63
C LEU A 200 -17.04 21.69 0.55
N PHE A 201 -16.44 21.79 -0.64
CA PHE A 201 -15.02 22.15 -0.79
C PHE A 201 -14.61 23.47 -0.09
N PHE A 202 -15.49 24.47 -0.07
CA PHE A 202 -15.28 25.76 0.61
C PHE A 202 -16.16 25.95 1.85
N LYS A 203 -16.67 24.86 2.42
CA LYS A 203 -17.45 24.90 3.66
C LYS A 203 -16.54 24.76 4.87
N ASP A 204 -17.12 25.03 6.03
CA ASP A 204 -16.41 24.93 7.30
C ASP A 204 -15.81 23.53 7.50
N SER A 205 -14.60 23.50 8.07
CA SER A 205 -13.83 22.26 8.23
C SER A 205 -14.59 21.18 9.00
N TYR A 206 -15.43 21.56 9.98
CA TYR A 206 -16.22 20.59 10.75
C TYR A 206 -17.23 19.83 9.87
N LEU A 207 -17.86 20.49 8.88
CA LEU A 207 -18.81 19.86 7.95
C LEU A 207 -18.09 18.85 7.06
N ILE A 208 -16.87 19.18 6.61
CA ILE A 208 -16.05 18.30 5.80
C ILE A 208 -15.62 17.08 6.62
N HIS A 209 -15.15 17.27 7.86
CA HIS A 209 -14.79 16.16 8.73
C HIS A 209 -15.99 15.26 9.04
N LEU A 210 -17.16 15.83 9.29
CA LEU A 210 -18.39 15.08 9.52
C LEU A 210 -18.79 14.27 8.28
N PHE A 211 -18.74 14.89 7.09
CA PHE A 211 -19.01 14.22 5.83
C PHE A 211 -18.05 13.05 5.58
N HIS A 212 -16.74 13.26 5.75
CA HIS A 212 -15.74 12.19 5.62
C HIS A 212 -15.99 11.08 6.62
N THR A 213 -16.22 11.41 7.89
CA THR A 213 -16.49 10.43 8.95
C THR A 213 -17.73 9.60 8.63
N PHE A 214 -18.84 10.25 8.33
CA PHE A 214 -20.11 9.58 8.06
C PHE A 214 -20.01 8.67 6.83
N THR A 215 -19.54 9.19 5.70
CA THR A 215 -19.44 8.42 4.46
C THR A 215 -18.46 7.25 4.57
N GLY A 216 -17.31 7.43 5.23
CA GLY A 216 -16.38 6.34 5.48
C GLY A 216 -16.94 5.28 6.41
N LEU A 217 -17.66 5.66 7.47
CA LEU A 217 -18.35 4.71 8.35
C LEU A 217 -19.45 3.95 7.61
N SER A 218 -20.21 4.61 6.74
CA SER A 218 -21.21 3.94 5.89
C SER A 218 -20.55 2.91 4.96
N ILE A 219 -19.44 3.26 4.33
CA ILE A 219 -18.66 2.32 3.51
C ILE A 219 -18.10 1.17 4.35
N ALA A 220 -17.59 1.45 5.55
CA ALA A 220 -17.09 0.42 6.46
C ALA A 220 -18.20 -0.55 6.85
N TYR A 221 -19.37 -0.04 7.23
CA TYR A 221 -20.53 -0.85 7.60
C TYR A 221 -21.04 -1.69 6.43
N PHE A 222 -21.11 -1.13 5.22
CA PHE A 222 -21.52 -1.86 4.03
C PHE A 222 -20.62 -3.08 3.74
N ASN A 223 -19.31 -2.94 3.93
CA ASN A 223 -18.36 -4.02 3.65
C ASN A 223 -18.23 -5.04 4.80
N PHE A 224 -18.33 -4.59 6.05
CA PHE A 224 -17.92 -5.41 7.21
C PHE A 224 -18.98 -5.52 8.32
N GLY A 225 -20.15 -4.91 8.13
CA GLY A 225 -21.22 -4.88 9.12
C GLY A 225 -20.73 -4.40 10.48
N ASN A 226 -21.14 -5.09 11.54
CA ASN A 226 -20.80 -4.71 12.91
C ASN A 226 -19.29 -4.73 13.21
N GLN A 227 -18.47 -5.45 12.42
CA GLN A 227 -17.01 -5.53 12.64
C GLN A 227 -16.29 -4.17 12.50
N LEU A 228 -16.97 -3.12 12.05
CA LEU A 228 -16.43 -1.76 12.07
C LEU A 228 -16.04 -1.28 13.48
N TYR A 229 -16.59 -1.88 14.56
CA TYR A 229 -16.26 -1.51 15.95
C TYR A 229 -14.76 -1.61 16.22
N HIS A 230 -14.06 -2.55 15.57
CA HIS A 230 -12.60 -2.69 15.66
C HIS A 230 -11.87 -1.41 15.27
N SER A 231 -12.27 -0.81 14.15
CA SER A 231 -11.70 0.45 13.68
C SER A 231 -12.07 1.63 14.60
N LEU A 232 -13.32 1.68 15.06
CA LEU A 232 -13.80 2.75 15.95
C LEU A 232 -13.05 2.75 17.27
N LEU A 233 -12.87 1.57 17.87
CA LEU A 233 -12.10 1.39 19.10
C LEU A 233 -10.68 1.94 18.95
N CYS A 234 -9.96 1.54 17.88
CA CYS A 234 -8.60 2.00 17.65
C CYS A 234 -8.51 3.53 17.41
N VAL A 235 -9.50 4.12 16.74
CA VAL A 235 -9.57 5.58 16.51
C VAL A 235 -9.79 6.33 17.83
N VAL A 236 -10.74 5.89 18.65
CA VAL A 236 -11.03 6.51 19.96
C VAL A 236 -9.85 6.37 20.91
N LEU A 237 -9.28 5.17 21.01
CA LEU A 237 -8.10 4.94 21.84
C LEU A 237 -6.91 5.77 21.36
N GLN A 238 -6.72 5.93 20.06
CA GLN A 238 -5.66 6.81 19.54
C GLN A 238 -5.87 8.25 19.99
N PHE A 239 -7.09 8.78 19.87
CA PHE A 239 -7.41 10.12 20.35
C PHE A 239 -7.12 10.27 21.84
N LEU A 240 -7.50 9.28 22.66
CA LEU A 240 -7.23 9.28 24.10
C LEU A 240 -5.73 9.23 24.41
N ILE A 241 -4.95 8.42 23.70
CA ILE A 241 -3.48 8.39 23.84
C ILE A 241 -2.89 9.78 23.57
N LEU A 242 -3.28 10.44 22.48
CA LEU A 242 -2.77 11.78 22.14
C LEU A 242 -3.14 12.83 23.18
N ARG A 243 -4.35 12.73 23.77
CA ARG A 243 -4.87 13.67 24.76
C ARG A 243 -4.29 13.46 26.16
N LEU A 244 -4.20 12.21 26.62
CA LEU A 244 -3.83 11.88 27.99
C LEU A 244 -2.31 11.75 28.16
N MET A 245 -1.60 11.22 27.16
CA MET A 245 -0.15 11.00 27.22
C MET A 245 0.66 12.12 26.57
N GLY A 246 -0.01 13.01 25.82
CA GLY A 246 0.59 14.19 25.21
C GLY A 246 1.71 13.86 24.22
N ARG A 247 2.69 14.77 24.10
CA ARG A 247 3.81 14.67 23.16
C ARG A 247 5.00 13.93 23.77
N THR A 248 4.77 12.70 24.22
CA THR A 248 5.80 11.88 24.85
C THR A 248 6.25 10.73 23.97
N ILE A 249 7.48 10.27 24.17
CA ILE A 249 7.95 9.02 23.53
C ILE A 249 7.10 7.83 23.98
N THR A 250 6.60 7.86 25.22
CA THR A 250 5.67 6.86 25.75
C THR A 250 4.40 6.78 24.91
N ALA A 251 3.79 7.91 24.53
CA ALA A 251 2.62 7.93 23.66
C ALA A 251 2.89 7.27 22.30
N VAL A 252 4.08 7.52 21.72
CA VAL A 252 4.51 6.91 20.46
C VAL A 252 4.69 5.40 20.63
N LEU A 253 5.42 4.94 21.65
CA LEU A 253 5.64 3.52 21.91
C LEU A 253 4.33 2.78 22.21
N THR A 254 3.47 3.35 23.04
CA THR A 254 2.13 2.80 23.32
C THR A 254 1.30 2.70 22.05
N THR A 255 1.34 3.71 21.18
CA THR A 255 0.66 3.66 19.88
C THR A 255 1.21 2.53 19.00
N TYR A 256 2.53 2.43 18.83
CA TYR A 256 3.16 1.35 18.06
C TYR A 256 2.75 -0.03 18.58
N CYS A 257 2.91 -0.26 19.87
CA CYS A 257 2.60 -1.55 20.50
C CYS A 257 1.12 -1.89 20.38
N PHE A 258 0.22 -0.97 20.76
CA PHE A 258 -1.21 -1.23 20.75
C PHE A 258 -1.76 -1.45 19.34
N GLN A 259 -1.47 -0.53 18.40
CA GLN A 259 -2.05 -0.60 17.06
C GLN A 259 -1.53 -1.83 16.28
N MET A 260 -0.26 -2.20 16.46
CA MET A 260 0.28 -3.42 15.86
C MET A 260 -0.25 -4.67 16.56
N ALA A 261 -0.27 -4.72 17.89
CA ALA A 261 -0.78 -5.89 18.61
C ALA A 261 -2.26 -6.16 18.30
N TYR A 262 -3.07 -5.11 18.19
CA TYR A 262 -4.49 -5.23 17.84
C TYR A 262 -4.68 -5.74 16.41
N LEU A 263 -3.89 -5.23 15.45
CA LEU A 263 -3.90 -5.72 14.07
C LEU A 263 -3.48 -7.20 14.00
N LEU A 264 -2.39 -7.58 14.67
CA LEU A 264 -1.89 -8.95 14.71
C LEU A 264 -2.89 -9.90 15.38
N ALA A 265 -3.54 -9.48 16.47
CA ALA A 265 -4.63 -10.24 17.08
C ALA A 265 -5.80 -10.41 16.10
N GLY A 266 -6.17 -9.34 15.39
CA GLY A 266 -7.15 -9.41 14.31
C GLY A 266 -6.79 -10.45 13.26
N TYR A 267 -5.55 -10.48 12.79
CA TYR A 267 -5.07 -11.54 11.89
C TYR A 267 -5.13 -12.92 12.52
N TYR A 268 -4.71 -13.09 13.78
CA TYR A 268 -4.75 -14.38 14.46
C TYR A 268 -6.18 -14.96 14.53
N TYR A 269 -7.16 -14.14 14.90
CA TYR A 269 -8.55 -14.58 15.03
C TYR A 269 -9.30 -14.69 13.70
N THR A 270 -8.80 -14.07 12.64
CA THR A 270 -9.46 -14.05 11.34
C THR A 270 -8.67 -14.75 10.23
N ALA A 271 -7.48 -15.27 10.50
CA ALA A 271 -6.66 -15.93 9.49
C ALA A 271 -7.34 -17.19 8.95
N THR A 272 -7.23 -17.37 7.64
CA THR A 272 -7.68 -18.55 6.90
C THR A 272 -6.58 -18.96 5.94
N GLY A 273 -6.67 -20.16 5.36
CA GLY A 273 -5.69 -20.61 4.38
C GLY A 273 -5.76 -19.92 3.01
N ASN A 274 -6.74 -19.04 2.79
CA ASN A 274 -7.04 -18.40 1.50
C ASN A 274 -7.16 -16.87 1.67
N TYR A 275 -7.10 -16.13 0.57
CA TYR A 275 -7.26 -14.68 0.61
C TYR A 275 -8.71 -14.28 0.86
N ASP A 276 -8.99 -13.74 2.04
CA ASP A 276 -10.31 -13.23 2.40
C ASP A 276 -10.30 -11.71 2.60
N ILE A 277 -11.34 -11.04 2.10
CA ILE A 277 -11.57 -9.61 2.36
C ILE A 277 -12.30 -9.49 3.70
N LYS A 278 -11.56 -9.11 4.74
CA LYS A 278 -12.05 -8.97 6.12
C LYS A 278 -11.83 -7.55 6.64
N TRP A 279 -12.39 -7.25 7.80
CA TRP A 279 -12.24 -5.94 8.45
C TRP A 279 -10.77 -5.56 8.71
N THR A 280 -9.88 -6.55 8.80
CA THR A 280 -8.43 -6.35 8.95
C THR A 280 -7.78 -5.70 7.72
N MET A 281 -8.39 -5.81 6.54
CA MET A 281 -7.88 -5.25 5.28
C MET A 281 -7.82 -3.71 5.30
N PRO A 282 -8.90 -2.95 5.58
CA PRO A 282 -8.78 -1.51 5.81
C PRO A 282 -8.03 -1.18 7.11
N HIS A 283 -8.11 -2.07 8.10
CA HIS A 283 -7.50 -1.83 9.41
C HIS A 283 -5.98 -1.75 9.34
N CYS A 284 -5.33 -2.51 8.46
CA CYS A 284 -3.87 -2.42 8.32
C CYS A 284 -3.42 -1.03 7.84
N VAL A 285 -4.16 -0.38 6.94
CA VAL A 285 -3.88 1.00 6.51
C VAL A 285 -4.17 1.99 7.65
N LEU A 286 -5.26 1.77 8.40
CA LEU A 286 -5.59 2.57 9.58
C LEU A 286 -4.50 2.51 10.65
N THR A 287 -3.95 1.33 10.95
CA THR A 287 -2.82 1.15 11.87
C THR A 287 -1.65 2.07 11.50
N LEU A 288 -1.26 2.13 10.22
CA LEU A 288 -0.19 3.02 9.76
C LEU A 288 -0.55 4.50 9.91
N LYS A 289 -1.80 4.87 9.59
CA LYS A 289 -2.30 6.25 9.77
C LYS A 289 -2.22 6.69 11.23
N LEU A 290 -2.66 5.86 12.18
CA LEU A 290 -2.70 6.19 13.61
C LEU A 290 -1.29 6.23 14.22
N ILE A 291 -0.41 5.30 13.83
CA ILE A 291 1.01 5.35 14.23
C ILE A 291 1.69 6.61 13.68
N GLY A 292 1.50 6.91 12.39
CA GLY A 292 2.06 8.11 11.76
C GLY A 292 1.60 9.39 12.46
N LEU A 293 0.31 9.46 12.80
CA LEU A 293 -0.28 10.58 13.55
C LEU A 293 0.41 10.81 14.91
N ALA A 294 0.66 9.74 15.68
CA ALA A 294 1.33 9.85 16.98
C ALA A 294 2.78 10.37 16.83
N VAL A 295 3.51 9.86 15.84
CA VAL A 295 4.89 10.31 15.57
C VAL A 295 4.92 11.76 15.11
N ASP A 296 4.02 12.15 14.22
CA ASP A 296 3.93 13.53 13.71
C ASP A 296 3.52 14.52 14.81
N TYR A 297 2.64 14.13 15.72
CA TYR A 297 2.26 14.92 16.89
C TYR A 297 3.40 15.06 17.90
N PHE A 298 4.16 13.99 18.12
CA PHE A 298 5.37 14.02 18.96
C PHE A 298 6.43 14.97 18.39
N ASP A 299 6.73 14.88 17.09
CA ASP A 299 7.69 15.76 16.44
C ASP A 299 7.20 17.22 16.43
N GLY A 300 5.88 17.47 16.38
CA GLY A 300 5.27 18.79 16.54
C GLY A 300 5.52 19.48 17.88
N GLY A 301 6.05 18.78 18.90
CA GLY A 301 6.47 19.37 20.17
C GLY A 301 7.89 19.92 20.19
N LYS A 302 8.70 19.61 19.19
CA LYS A 302 10.13 19.98 19.15
C LYS A 302 10.35 21.33 18.47
N ASP A 303 11.48 21.96 18.73
CA ASP A 303 11.86 23.19 18.02
C ASP A 303 12.00 22.93 16.51
N LEU A 304 11.56 23.89 15.68
CA LEU A 304 11.54 23.73 14.22
C LEU A 304 12.95 23.45 13.67
N ASN A 305 13.98 24.10 14.19
CA ASN A 305 15.36 23.97 13.70
C ASN A 305 16.00 22.63 14.10
N SER A 306 15.46 21.96 15.13
CA SER A 306 15.91 20.62 15.54
C SER A 306 15.36 19.49 14.65
N LEU A 307 14.33 19.78 13.86
CA LEU A 307 13.67 18.81 12.99
C LEU A 307 14.32 18.77 11.62
N SER A 308 14.44 17.58 11.04
CA SER A 308 14.76 17.45 9.61
C SER A 308 13.65 18.08 8.75
N SER A 309 13.98 18.52 7.54
CA SER A 309 13.01 19.09 6.58
C SER A 309 11.79 18.17 6.35
N GLU A 310 12.04 16.86 6.33
CA GLU A 310 11.01 15.85 6.20
C GLU A 310 10.08 15.79 7.43
N GLN A 311 10.59 15.97 8.64
CA GLN A 311 9.76 16.02 9.86
C GLN A 311 8.98 17.33 9.94
N GLN A 312 9.60 18.45 9.58
CA GLN A 312 8.93 19.76 9.57
C GLN A 312 7.69 19.75 8.68
N LYS A 313 7.74 19.08 7.52
CA LYS A 313 6.60 18.99 6.58
C LYS A 313 5.38 18.26 7.17
N TYR A 314 5.56 17.35 8.14
CA TYR A 314 4.51 16.46 8.63
C TYR A 314 4.12 16.73 10.08
N ALA A 315 4.96 17.42 10.84
CA ALA A 315 4.75 17.76 12.24
C ALA A 315 3.37 18.39 12.50
N ILE A 316 2.69 17.88 13.53
CA ILE A 316 1.36 18.35 13.95
C ILE A 316 1.49 19.20 15.22
N ARG A 317 1.34 20.52 15.05
CA ARG A 317 1.52 21.54 16.11
C ARG A 317 0.30 21.76 17.00
N GLY A 318 -0.91 21.44 16.53
CA GLY A 318 -2.13 21.47 17.34
C GLY A 318 -2.45 20.10 17.93
N VAL A 319 -3.28 20.02 18.97
CA VAL A 319 -3.80 18.74 19.45
C VAL A 319 -5.05 18.39 18.63
N PRO A 320 -5.05 17.31 17.83
CA PRO A 320 -6.21 16.96 17.03
C PRO A 320 -7.46 16.70 17.90
N SER A 321 -8.60 17.20 17.46
CA SER A 321 -9.92 16.85 17.97
C SER A 321 -10.33 15.45 17.52
N LEU A 322 -11.28 14.83 18.21
CA LEU A 322 -11.79 13.51 17.83
C LEU A 322 -12.40 13.53 16.42
N LEU A 323 -13.08 14.62 16.04
CA LEU A 323 -13.68 14.78 14.72
C LEU A 323 -12.63 14.88 13.60
N GLU A 324 -11.52 15.57 13.84
CA GLU A 324 -10.39 15.61 12.91
C GLU A 324 -9.77 14.22 12.71
N VAL A 325 -9.50 13.49 13.81
CA VAL A 325 -8.95 12.12 13.76
C VAL A 325 -9.92 11.17 13.07
N ALA A 326 -11.22 11.28 13.35
CA ALA A 326 -12.25 10.46 12.72
C ALA A 326 -12.34 10.73 11.21
N GLY A 327 -12.40 12.00 10.79
CA GLY A 327 -12.49 12.34 9.36
C GLY A 327 -11.23 11.92 8.58
N PHE A 328 -10.04 12.01 9.21
CA PHE A 328 -8.80 11.51 8.63
C PHE A 328 -8.79 9.97 8.46
N SER A 329 -9.24 9.28 9.50
CA SER A 329 -9.28 7.81 9.55
C SER A 329 -10.27 7.26 8.54
N TYR A 330 -11.46 7.86 8.48
CA TYR A 330 -12.60 7.43 7.67
C TYR A 330 -12.76 8.21 6.37
N PHE A 331 -11.73 8.90 5.86
CA PHE A 331 -11.82 9.50 4.54
C PHE A 331 -12.19 8.45 3.48
N TYR A 332 -13.41 8.53 2.92
CA TYR A 332 -14.03 7.52 2.06
C TYR A 332 -13.15 7.12 0.88
N GLY A 333 -12.40 8.08 0.31
CA GLY A 333 -11.55 7.87 -0.84
C GLY A 333 -10.27 7.09 -0.55
N ALA A 334 -10.00 6.70 0.70
CA ALA A 334 -8.79 5.97 1.05
C ALA A 334 -8.92 5.11 2.33
N PHE A 335 -10.15 4.84 2.77
CA PHE A 335 -10.40 4.01 3.95
C PHE A 335 -10.17 2.51 3.65
N LEU A 336 -10.67 2.02 2.51
CA LEU A 336 -10.68 0.58 2.21
C LEU A 336 -9.28 0.04 1.87
N VAL A 337 -8.67 0.55 0.80
CA VAL A 337 -7.44 -0.03 0.21
C VAL A 337 -6.24 0.91 0.28
N GLY A 338 -6.35 2.00 1.04
CA GLY A 338 -5.47 3.17 0.94
C GLY A 338 -5.85 4.06 -0.24
N PRO A 339 -4.99 5.01 -0.66
CA PRO A 339 -3.59 5.15 -0.28
C PRO A 339 -3.36 5.64 1.16
N GLN A 340 -2.15 5.39 1.66
CA GLN A 340 -1.67 5.95 2.93
C GLN A 340 -1.35 7.44 2.71
N PHE A 341 -1.75 8.33 3.63
CA PHE A 341 -1.38 9.75 3.64
C PHE A 341 -1.32 10.26 5.09
N SER A 342 -0.69 11.41 5.29
CA SER A 342 -0.52 11.99 6.62
C SER A 342 -1.71 12.86 7.04
N MET A 343 -1.86 13.01 8.36
CA MET A 343 -2.83 13.94 8.95
C MET A 343 -2.60 15.38 8.46
N ASN A 344 -1.35 15.81 8.32
CA ASN A 344 -1.05 17.16 7.82
C ASN A 344 -1.63 17.38 6.42
N HIS A 345 -1.47 16.40 5.52
CA HIS A 345 -1.99 16.48 4.15
C HIS A 345 -3.53 16.46 4.13
N TYR A 346 -4.14 15.67 5.01
CA TYR A 346 -5.59 15.69 5.23
C TYR A 346 -6.10 17.07 5.67
N MET A 347 -5.44 17.70 6.64
CA MET A 347 -5.84 19.03 7.12
C MET A 347 -5.73 20.07 6.01
N LYS A 348 -4.72 20.00 5.15
CA LYS A 348 -4.60 20.86 3.96
C LYS A 348 -5.75 20.68 2.97
N LEU A 349 -6.23 19.45 2.77
CA LEU A 349 -7.43 19.20 1.96
C LEU A 349 -8.64 19.93 2.56
N VAL A 350 -8.87 19.72 3.86
CA VAL A 350 -10.04 20.27 4.56
C VAL A 350 -9.99 21.80 4.65
N GLN A 351 -8.80 22.38 4.65
CA GLN A 351 -8.58 23.83 4.61
C GLN A 351 -8.59 24.41 3.18
N GLY A 352 -8.86 23.60 2.15
CA GLY A 352 -8.91 24.05 0.76
C GLY A 352 -7.55 24.47 0.17
N GLN A 353 -6.44 24.04 0.76
CA GLN A 353 -5.08 24.41 0.35
C GLN A 353 -4.50 23.52 -0.75
N LEU A 354 -5.10 22.36 -1.00
CA LEU A 354 -4.65 21.41 -2.03
C LEU A 354 -5.28 21.73 -3.39
N THR A 355 -4.87 22.85 -3.97
CA THR A 355 -5.37 23.33 -5.27
C THR A 355 -4.26 23.90 -6.13
N ASP A 356 -4.37 23.71 -7.44
CA ASP A 356 -3.48 24.30 -8.45
C ASP A 356 -3.71 25.81 -8.63
N ILE A 357 -4.87 26.32 -8.22
CA ILE A 357 -5.14 27.76 -8.22
C ILE A 357 -5.71 28.13 -6.85
N PRO A 358 -4.98 28.88 -6.01
CA PRO A 358 -5.43 29.26 -4.67
C PRO A 358 -6.84 29.85 -4.68
N GLY A 359 -7.69 29.38 -3.76
CA GLY A 359 -9.09 29.82 -3.66
C GLY A 359 -10.03 29.27 -4.74
N LYS A 360 -9.56 28.40 -5.64
CA LYS A 360 -10.41 27.68 -6.61
C LYS A 360 -10.41 26.19 -6.35
N ILE A 361 -11.48 25.55 -6.81
CA ILE A 361 -11.60 24.09 -6.77
C ILE A 361 -10.51 23.50 -7.70
N PRO A 362 -9.72 22.52 -7.25
CA PRO A 362 -8.60 21.96 -8.01
C PRO A 362 -8.99 21.45 -9.40
N ASN A 363 -8.21 21.74 -10.44
CA ASN A 363 -8.44 21.26 -11.81
C ASN A 363 -8.02 19.79 -12.00
N SER A 364 -8.65 18.91 -11.22
CA SER A 364 -8.25 17.51 -11.06
C SER A 364 -9.14 16.50 -11.77
N THR A 365 -10.24 16.93 -12.42
CA THR A 365 -11.19 16.02 -13.09
C THR A 365 -10.55 15.18 -14.19
N ILE A 366 -9.82 15.80 -15.13
CA ILE A 366 -9.15 15.07 -16.21
C ILE A 366 -8.04 14.14 -15.67
N PRO A 367 -7.15 14.58 -14.75
CA PRO A 367 -6.22 13.69 -14.07
C PRO A 367 -6.91 12.49 -13.39
N ALA A 368 -8.03 12.70 -12.69
CA ALA A 368 -8.79 11.64 -12.04
C ALA A 368 -9.37 10.65 -13.05
N LEU A 369 -9.98 11.12 -14.14
CA LEU A 369 -10.54 10.27 -15.19
C LEU A 369 -9.46 9.45 -15.92
N LYS A 370 -8.27 10.03 -16.15
CA LYS A 370 -7.12 9.27 -16.67
C LYS A 370 -6.72 8.14 -15.73
N ARG A 371 -6.75 8.39 -14.43
CA ARG A 371 -6.42 7.37 -13.42
C ARG A 371 -7.47 6.27 -13.34
N LEU A 372 -8.75 6.65 -13.37
CA LEU A 372 -9.88 5.73 -13.48
C LEU A 372 -9.77 4.85 -14.72
N GLY A 373 -9.55 5.45 -15.90
CA GLY A 373 -9.42 4.74 -17.16
C GLY A 373 -8.28 3.70 -17.12
N LEU A 374 -7.14 4.05 -16.53
CA LEU A 374 -6.05 3.09 -16.34
C LEU A 374 -6.44 1.95 -15.38
N GLY A 375 -7.13 2.25 -14.29
CA GLY A 375 -7.69 1.24 -13.38
C GLY A 375 -8.65 0.28 -14.08
N LEU A 376 -9.51 0.79 -14.97
CA LEU A 376 -10.43 -0.02 -15.77
C LEU A 376 -9.71 -0.93 -16.77
N VAL A 377 -8.61 -0.48 -17.38
CA VAL A 377 -7.78 -1.33 -18.26
C VAL A 377 -7.20 -2.51 -17.48
N TYR A 378 -6.66 -2.27 -16.27
CA TYR A 378 -6.17 -3.35 -15.41
C TYR A 378 -7.28 -4.27 -14.91
N LEU A 379 -8.46 -3.71 -14.62
CA LEU A 379 -9.63 -4.51 -14.22
C LEU A 379 -10.02 -5.48 -15.33
N VAL A 380 -10.18 -4.99 -16.56
CA VAL A 380 -10.51 -5.82 -17.72
C VAL A 380 -9.43 -6.87 -17.96
N GLY A 381 -8.15 -6.48 -17.91
CA GLY A 381 -7.03 -7.41 -18.04
C GLY A 381 -7.07 -8.52 -16.97
N TYR A 382 -7.32 -8.16 -15.71
CA TYR A 382 -7.44 -9.14 -14.63
C TYR A 382 -8.64 -10.06 -14.83
N THR A 383 -9.83 -9.53 -15.12
CA THR A 383 -11.04 -10.32 -15.33
C THR A 383 -10.91 -11.31 -16.50
N LEU A 384 -10.20 -10.94 -17.57
CA LEU A 384 -9.97 -11.83 -18.71
C LEU A 384 -8.91 -12.90 -18.43
N LEU A 385 -7.90 -12.61 -17.62
CA LEU A 385 -6.75 -13.51 -17.40
C LEU A 385 -6.86 -14.38 -16.15
N SER A 386 -7.54 -13.90 -15.09
CA SER A 386 -7.63 -14.60 -13.81
C SER A 386 -8.27 -15.99 -13.88
N PRO A 387 -9.22 -16.30 -14.79
CA PRO A 387 -9.74 -17.66 -14.93
C PRO A 387 -8.74 -18.64 -15.56
N HIS A 388 -7.72 -18.13 -16.27
CA HIS A 388 -6.77 -18.94 -17.03
C HIS A 388 -5.41 -19.08 -16.34
N ILE A 389 -5.02 -18.10 -15.51
CA ILE A 389 -3.74 -18.07 -14.83
C ILE A 389 -4.01 -17.98 -13.32
N THR A 390 -4.28 -19.14 -12.72
CA THR A 390 -4.71 -19.25 -11.33
C THR A 390 -3.55 -19.60 -10.40
N GLU A 391 -3.67 -19.17 -9.14
CA GLU A 391 -2.79 -19.61 -8.05
C GLU A 391 -3.02 -21.09 -7.69
N ASP A 392 -4.24 -21.59 -7.82
CA ASP A 392 -4.58 -22.99 -7.55
C ASP A 392 -3.83 -23.96 -8.47
N TYR A 393 -3.61 -23.58 -9.74
CA TYR A 393 -2.86 -24.43 -10.67
C TYR A 393 -1.45 -24.75 -10.17
N LEU A 394 -0.79 -23.80 -9.49
CA LEU A 394 0.55 -24.01 -8.89
C LEU A 394 0.58 -25.17 -7.89
N LEU A 395 -0.57 -25.51 -7.29
CA LEU A 395 -0.71 -26.55 -6.28
C LEU A 395 -1.07 -27.93 -6.87
N THR A 396 -1.38 -28.00 -8.17
CA THR A 396 -1.82 -29.23 -8.84
C THR A 396 -0.66 -30.18 -9.16
N GLU A 397 -0.97 -31.47 -9.27
CA GLU A 397 -0.02 -32.46 -9.78
C GLU A 397 0.32 -32.23 -11.25
N ASP A 398 -0.63 -31.71 -12.04
CA ASP A 398 -0.42 -31.37 -13.45
C ASP A 398 0.71 -30.34 -13.61
N TYR A 399 0.67 -29.25 -12.85
CA TYR A 399 1.76 -28.28 -12.79
C TYR A 399 3.08 -28.94 -12.38
N GLU A 400 3.07 -29.82 -11.37
CA GLU A 400 4.26 -30.50 -10.88
C GLU A 400 4.90 -31.43 -11.92
N ASN A 401 4.08 -32.09 -12.75
CA ASN A 401 4.46 -33.03 -13.80
C ASN A 401 5.02 -32.36 -15.06
N HIS A 402 4.82 -31.05 -15.21
CA HIS A 402 5.41 -30.29 -16.32
C HIS A 402 6.92 -30.10 -16.17
N SER A 403 7.58 -29.74 -17.29
CA SER A 403 9.01 -29.48 -17.31
C SER A 403 9.39 -28.32 -16.37
N PHE A 404 10.63 -28.34 -15.87
CA PHE A 404 11.17 -27.29 -15.00
C PHE A 404 10.98 -25.88 -15.58
N TRP A 405 11.25 -25.70 -16.88
CA TRP A 405 11.13 -24.41 -17.53
C TRP A 405 9.69 -23.94 -17.69
N PHE A 406 8.75 -24.87 -17.93
CA PHE A 406 7.33 -24.55 -17.94
C PHE A 406 6.88 -24.02 -16.57
N ARG A 407 7.24 -24.73 -15.49
CA ARG A 407 6.91 -24.33 -14.11
C ARG A 407 7.44 -22.93 -13.78
N CYS A 408 8.69 -22.64 -14.14
CA CYS A 408 9.28 -21.31 -13.98
C CYS A 408 8.56 -20.22 -14.80
N MET A 409 8.23 -20.51 -16.06
CA MET A 409 7.54 -19.55 -16.93
C MET A 409 6.11 -19.28 -16.46
N TYR A 410 5.38 -20.31 -16.03
CA TYR A 410 4.05 -20.15 -15.46
C TYR A 410 4.10 -19.27 -14.21
N MET A 411 5.04 -19.53 -13.29
CA MET A 411 5.25 -18.72 -12.08
C MET A 411 5.57 -17.26 -12.41
N LEU A 412 6.40 -17.00 -13.42
CA LEU A 412 6.71 -15.65 -13.90
C LEU A 412 5.44 -14.92 -14.35
N LEU A 413 4.67 -15.56 -15.25
CA LEU A 413 3.45 -14.98 -15.81
C LEU A 413 2.40 -14.76 -14.72
N TRP A 414 2.14 -15.78 -13.91
CA TRP A 414 1.21 -15.70 -12.78
C TRP A 414 1.60 -14.59 -11.81
N GLY A 415 2.88 -14.50 -11.42
CA GLY A 415 3.37 -13.49 -10.49
C GLY A 415 3.16 -12.06 -10.96
N LYS A 416 3.20 -11.83 -12.27
CA LYS A 416 2.85 -10.54 -12.87
C LYS A 416 1.34 -10.26 -12.77
N PHE A 417 0.52 -11.22 -13.20
CA PHE A 417 -0.92 -11.02 -13.32
C PHE A 417 -1.66 -11.00 -11.98
N VAL A 418 -1.20 -11.77 -10.99
CA VAL A 418 -1.82 -11.80 -9.65
C VAL A 418 -1.83 -10.42 -8.99
N LEU A 419 -0.87 -9.54 -9.36
CA LEU A 419 -0.78 -8.18 -8.83
C LEU A 419 -1.80 -7.21 -9.44
N TYR A 420 -2.39 -7.54 -10.61
CA TYR A 420 -3.28 -6.63 -11.33
C TYR A 420 -4.57 -6.32 -10.56
N LYS A 421 -5.04 -7.23 -9.69
CA LYS A 421 -6.17 -6.96 -8.79
C LYS A 421 -5.87 -5.81 -7.82
N TYR A 422 -4.66 -5.75 -7.26
CA TYR A 422 -4.25 -4.66 -6.37
C TYR A 422 -4.01 -3.36 -7.15
N VAL A 423 -3.36 -3.45 -8.32
CA VAL A 423 -3.14 -2.30 -9.22
C VAL A 423 -4.48 -1.64 -9.56
N THR A 424 -5.49 -2.44 -9.91
CA THR A 424 -6.85 -1.97 -10.20
C THR A 424 -7.42 -1.16 -9.03
N CYS A 425 -7.47 -1.77 -7.84
CA CYS A 425 -8.04 -1.12 -6.65
C CYS A 425 -7.32 0.20 -6.31
N TRP A 426 -5.99 0.23 -6.40
CA TRP A 426 -5.23 1.45 -6.15
C TRP A 426 -5.48 2.52 -7.20
N LEU A 427 -5.43 2.20 -8.50
CA LEU A 427 -5.65 3.21 -9.54
C LEU A 427 -7.05 3.83 -9.48
N VAL A 428 -8.09 3.04 -9.24
CA VAL A 428 -9.45 3.53 -9.08
C VAL A 428 -9.54 4.48 -7.87
N THR A 429 -8.99 4.07 -6.74
CA THR A 429 -9.04 4.83 -5.47
C THR A 429 -8.17 6.09 -5.51
N GLU A 430 -7.04 6.03 -6.20
CA GLU A 430 -6.20 7.19 -6.48
C GLU A 430 -6.94 8.23 -7.33
N GLY A 431 -7.72 7.81 -8.32
CA GLY A 431 -8.56 8.73 -9.09
C GLY A 431 -9.60 9.44 -8.21
N VAL A 432 -10.17 8.77 -7.21
CA VAL A 432 -11.03 9.40 -6.19
C VAL A 432 -10.26 10.45 -5.40
N CYS A 433 -9.07 10.11 -4.88
CA CYS A 433 -8.22 11.04 -4.14
C CYS A 433 -7.80 12.26 -4.98
N ILE A 434 -7.53 12.07 -6.26
CA ILE A 434 -7.23 13.16 -7.19
C ILE A 434 -8.46 14.05 -7.37
N LEU A 435 -9.64 13.46 -7.57
CA LEU A 435 -10.88 14.20 -7.80
C LEU A 435 -11.27 15.10 -6.62
N THR A 436 -11.00 14.66 -5.38
CA THR A 436 -11.23 15.47 -4.17
C THR A 436 -10.20 16.59 -3.98
N GLY A 437 -9.02 16.48 -4.62
CA GLY A 437 -7.89 17.38 -4.42
C GLY A 437 -6.78 16.81 -3.54
N LEU A 438 -7.03 15.72 -2.81
CA LEU A 438 -6.03 15.08 -1.95
C LEU A 438 -4.78 14.64 -2.72
N GLY A 439 -4.93 14.32 -4.01
CA GLY A 439 -3.82 13.95 -4.88
C GLY A 439 -2.83 15.07 -5.22
N PHE A 440 -3.12 16.35 -4.93
CA PHE A 440 -2.23 17.47 -5.28
C PHE A 440 -0.88 17.42 -4.54
N ASN A 441 0.22 17.67 -5.26
CA ASN A 441 1.58 17.58 -4.73
C ASN A 441 2.51 18.66 -5.34
N ASP A 442 2.13 19.93 -5.26
CA ASP A 442 2.86 21.06 -5.86
C ASP A 442 2.97 20.97 -7.40
N PHE A 443 3.81 21.82 -7.99
CA PHE A 443 4.04 21.90 -9.43
C PHE A 443 5.32 21.17 -9.83
N ASP A 444 5.40 20.75 -11.09
CA ASP A 444 6.64 20.32 -11.72
C ASP A 444 7.49 21.51 -12.20
N GLU A 445 8.68 21.22 -12.72
CA GLU A 445 9.61 22.22 -13.27
C GLU A 445 9.02 23.03 -14.44
N ARG A 446 7.96 22.53 -15.08
CA ARG A 446 7.26 23.17 -16.19
C ARG A 446 6.03 23.96 -15.73
N GLY A 447 5.80 24.07 -14.41
CA GLY A 447 4.66 24.77 -13.83
C GLY A 447 3.34 24.00 -13.92
N LYS A 448 3.35 22.69 -14.18
CA LYS A 448 2.15 21.86 -14.23
C LYS A 448 1.87 21.21 -12.87
N ALA A 449 0.62 21.25 -12.43
CA ALA A 449 0.17 20.63 -11.19
C ALA A 449 0.43 19.11 -11.19
N LYS A 450 1.07 18.61 -10.13
CA LYS A 450 1.29 17.19 -9.89
C LYS A 450 0.13 16.62 -9.07
N TRP A 451 -0.37 15.47 -9.52
CA TRP A 451 -1.51 14.76 -8.92
C TRP A 451 -1.08 13.39 -8.38
N ASP A 452 0.09 13.33 -7.75
CA ASP A 452 0.76 12.10 -7.32
C ASP A 452 0.97 11.97 -5.81
N ALA A 453 0.43 12.88 -4.98
CA ALA A 453 0.54 12.77 -3.50
C ALA A 453 -0.06 11.47 -2.95
N CYS A 454 -1.07 10.95 -3.64
CA CYS A 454 -1.76 9.72 -3.29
C CYS A 454 -1.35 8.54 -4.19
N ALA A 455 -0.36 8.69 -5.08
CA ALA A 455 0.01 7.63 -6.01
C ALA A 455 0.66 6.46 -5.26
N ASN A 456 0.01 5.30 -5.26
CA ASN A 456 0.56 4.01 -4.81
C ASN A 456 1.17 3.22 -5.98
N MET A 457 0.84 3.56 -7.23
CA MET A 457 1.31 2.83 -8.40
C MET A 457 1.96 3.73 -9.46
N LYS A 458 3.23 3.52 -9.83
CA LYS A 458 3.83 4.11 -11.04
C LYS A 458 3.80 3.08 -12.17
N VAL A 459 2.65 2.95 -12.83
CA VAL A 459 2.36 1.91 -13.82
C VAL A 459 3.46 1.73 -14.86
N TRP A 460 3.91 2.81 -15.51
CA TRP A 460 4.96 2.69 -16.52
C TRP A 460 6.25 2.10 -15.95
N LEU A 461 6.72 2.63 -14.81
CA LEU A 461 7.92 2.12 -14.15
C LEU A 461 7.73 0.67 -13.69
N PHE A 462 6.56 0.30 -13.18
CA PHE A 462 6.23 -1.06 -12.76
C PHE A 462 6.29 -2.05 -13.93
N GLU A 463 5.76 -1.68 -15.09
CA GLU A 463 5.72 -2.56 -16.26
C GLU A 463 7.08 -2.68 -16.98
N THR A 464 7.91 -1.63 -16.94
CA THR A 464 9.15 -1.55 -17.73
C THR A 464 10.43 -1.63 -16.91
N THR A 465 10.39 -1.70 -15.57
CA THR A 465 11.63 -1.77 -14.77
C THR A 465 12.27 -3.16 -14.86
N PRO A 466 13.56 -3.25 -15.24
CA PRO A 466 14.31 -4.51 -15.19
C PRO A 466 14.96 -4.76 -13.81
N ARG A 467 14.60 -3.97 -12.79
CA ARG A 467 15.21 -3.97 -11.46
C ARG A 467 14.16 -4.09 -10.36
N PHE A 468 14.49 -4.82 -9.31
CA PHE A 468 13.66 -5.00 -8.11
C PHE A 468 13.49 -3.70 -7.34
N THR A 469 14.55 -2.88 -7.22
CA THR A 469 14.43 -1.55 -6.63
C THR A 469 13.47 -0.64 -7.41
N GLY A 470 13.34 -0.81 -8.72
CA GLY A 470 12.33 -0.09 -9.52
C GLY A 470 10.91 -0.53 -9.21
N THR A 471 10.70 -1.82 -8.93
CA THR A 471 9.39 -2.35 -8.50
C THR A 471 9.02 -1.83 -7.11
N ILE A 472 9.95 -1.84 -6.15
CA ILE A 472 9.75 -1.23 -4.83
C ILE A 472 9.42 0.28 -4.96
N ALA A 473 10.07 0.97 -5.90
CA ALA A 473 9.85 2.40 -6.14
C ALA A 473 8.54 2.72 -6.91
N SER A 474 7.87 1.71 -7.47
CA SER A 474 6.64 1.88 -8.26
C SER A 474 5.41 1.23 -7.66
N PHE A 475 5.56 0.27 -6.74
CA PHE A 475 4.48 -0.49 -6.14
C PHE A 475 4.31 -0.09 -4.66
N ASN A 476 3.06 0.13 -4.23
CA ASN A 476 2.70 0.52 -2.86
C ASN A 476 3.51 1.72 -2.30
N ILE A 477 3.69 2.74 -3.14
CA ILE A 477 4.63 3.85 -2.93
C ILE A 477 4.43 4.57 -1.59
N ASN A 478 3.19 4.90 -1.20
CA ASN A 478 2.97 5.64 0.04
C ASN A 478 3.26 4.80 1.28
N THR A 479 3.01 3.50 1.24
CA THR A 479 3.40 2.59 2.33
C THR A 479 4.91 2.48 2.44
N ASN A 480 5.63 2.39 1.30
CA ASN A 480 7.10 2.39 1.29
C ASN A 480 7.66 3.72 1.83
N ALA A 481 7.08 4.86 1.45
CA ALA A 481 7.44 6.17 1.98
C ALA A 481 7.13 6.29 3.48
N TRP A 482 6.02 5.70 3.94
CA TRP A 482 5.64 5.64 5.35
C TRP A 482 6.67 4.85 6.16
N VAL A 483 7.01 3.63 5.75
CA VAL A 483 7.99 2.78 6.45
C VAL A 483 9.36 3.45 6.46
N ALA A 484 9.76 4.07 5.34
CA ALA A 484 11.00 4.82 5.27
C ALA A 484 11.09 5.93 6.33
N ARG A 485 9.99 6.68 6.51
CA ARG A 485 9.93 7.87 7.39
C ARG A 485 9.70 7.55 8.85
N TYR A 486 8.72 6.70 9.13
CA TYR A 486 8.24 6.43 10.47
C TYR A 486 8.97 5.26 11.12
N PHE A 487 9.62 4.38 10.34
CA PHE A 487 10.30 3.21 10.87
C PHE A 487 11.81 3.24 10.56
N PHE A 488 12.19 3.06 9.29
CA PHE A 488 13.59 2.91 8.87
C PHE A 488 14.49 4.09 9.31
N LYS A 489 14.10 5.33 9.01
CA LYS A 489 14.87 6.52 9.40
C LYS A 489 14.87 6.77 10.91
N ARG A 490 13.91 6.20 11.65
CA ARG A 490 13.86 6.28 13.11
C ARG A 490 14.79 5.27 13.78
N LEU A 491 15.12 4.18 13.09
CA LEU A 491 16.12 3.19 13.51
C LEU A 491 17.58 3.61 13.26
N LYS A 492 17.84 4.87 12.84
CA LYS A 492 19.21 5.38 12.59
C LYS A 492 20.14 5.24 13.80
N PHE A 493 19.60 5.24 15.02
CA PHE A 493 20.39 5.07 16.26
C PHE A 493 21.09 3.71 16.34
N LEU A 494 20.68 2.70 15.55
CA LEU A 494 21.33 1.39 15.49
C LEU A 494 22.69 1.41 14.79
N GLY A 495 23.01 2.48 14.05
CA GLY A 495 24.31 2.62 13.35
C GLY A 495 24.55 1.64 12.19
N ASN A 496 23.60 0.76 11.87
CA ASN A 496 23.72 -0.24 10.81
C ASN A 496 22.52 -0.17 9.85
N LYS A 497 22.79 0.25 8.60
CA LYS A 497 21.77 0.42 7.55
C LYS A 497 21.08 -0.89 7.18
N GLU A 498 21.82 -1.99 7.11
CA GLU A 498 21.26 -3.29 6.74
C GLU A 498 20.37 -3.84 7.85
N LEU A 499 20.75 -3.63 9.12
CA LEU A 499 19.91 -3.96 10.26
C LEU A 499 18.62 -3.13 10.27
N SER A 500 18.70 -1.82 10.04
CA SER A 500 17.52 -0.96 9.92
C SER A 500 16.61 -1.41 8.77
N GLN A 501 17.18 -1.82 7.64
CA GLN A 501 16.43 -2.33 6.49
C GLN A 501 15.75 -3.67 6.83
N GLY A 502 16.47 -4.62 7.41
CA GLY A 502 15.94 -5.92 7.82
C GLY A 502 14.79 -5.79 8.82
N LEU A 503 14.92 -4.92 9.82
CA LEU A 503 13.84 -4.63 10.78
C LEU A 503 12.63 -3.97 10.11
N SER A 504 12.85 -3.11 9.11
CA SER A 504 11.77 -2.46 8.37
C SER A 504 10.97 -3.46 7.52
N LEU A 505 11.66 -4.42 6.90
CA LEU A 505 11.03 -5.50 6.14
C LEU A 505 10.34 -6.52 7.05
N LEU A 506 10.89 -6.80 8.23
CA LEU A 506 10.21 -7.59 9.26
C LEU A 506 8.93 -6.90 9.74
N PHE A 507 8.98 -5.59 9.98
CA PHE A 507 7.79 -4.81 10.32
C PHE A 507 6.72 -4.92 9.21
N LEU A 508 7.12 -4.78 7.93
CA LEU A 508 6.21 -4.94 6.80
C LEU A 508 5.62 -6.35 6.71
N ALA A 509 6.42 -7.39 6.93
CA ALA A 509 5.95 -8.77 6.93
C ALA A 509 4.87 -9.00 7.99
N LEU A 510 5.12 -8.54 9.23
CA LEU A 510 4.16 -8.63 10.33
C LEU A 510 2.91 -7.76 10.07
N TRP A 511 3.09 -6.58 9.49
CA TRP A 511 1.99 -5.70 9.11
C TRP A 511 1.07 -6.34 8.06
N HIS A 512 1.61 -7.15 7.14
CA HIS A 512 0.84 -7.92 6.18
C HIS A 512 0.12 -9.12 6.81
N GLY A 513 0.73 -9.78 7.79
CA GLY A 513 0.07 -10.81 8.59
C GLY A 513 1.00 -11.81 9.26
N LEU A 514 0.40 -12.84 9.86
CA LEU A 514 1.11 -13.88 10.62
C LEU A 514 1.48 -15.13 9.81
N HIS A 515 1.05 -15.20 8.56
CA HIS A 515 1.36 -16.34 7.69
C HIS A 515 2.85 -16.34 7.29
N SER A 516 3.45 -17.53 7.24
CA SER A 516 4.88 -17.72 6.93
C SER A 516 5.25 -17.19 5.54
N GLY A 517 4.31 -17.23 4.60
CA GLY A 517 4.49 -16.71 3.26
C GLY A 517 4.90 -15.23 3.20
N TYR A 518 4.37 -14.39 4.10
CA TYR A 518 4.76 -12.98 4.18
C TYR A 518 6.22 -12.83 4.61
N LEU A 519 6.65 -13.54 5.65
CA LEU A 519 8.03 -13.52 6.13
C LEU A 519 9.01 -13.94 5.02
N VAL A 520 8.68 -15.00 4.28
CA VAL A 520 9.51 -15.50 3.17
C VAL A 520 9.58 -14.49 2.02
N CYS A 521 8.47 -13.84 1.66
CA CYS A 521 8.46 -12.81 0.63
C CYS A 521 9.39 -11.63 0.97
N PHE A 522 9.27 -11.07 2.17
CA PHE A 522 10.09 -9.94 2.60
C PHE A 522 11.55 -10.33 2.89
N GLN A 523 11.81 -11.57 3.28
CA GLN A 523 13.17 -12.12 3.31
C GLN A 523 13.79 -12.17 1.91
N MET A 524 13.04 -12.64 0.91
CA MET A 524 13.49 -12.62 -0.48
C MET A 524 13.74 -11.18 -0.95
N GLU A 525 12.87 -10.22 -0.63
CA GLU A 525 13.10 -8.81 -0.94
C GLU A 525 14.45 -8.32 -0.36
N PHE A 526 14.72 -8.60 0.92
CA PHE A 526 15.97 -8.22 1.57
C PHE A 526 17.19 -8.79 0.84
N LEU A 527 17.16 -10.10 0.57
CA LEU A 527 18.24 -10.82 -0.11
C LEU A 527 18.48 -10.28 -1.52
N ILE A 528 17.41 -10.13 -2.31
CA ILE A 528 17.44 -9.65 -3.68
C ILE A 528 18.00 -8.23 -3.73
N VAL A 529 17.56 -7.33 -2.85
CA VAL A 529 18.03 -5.94 -2.83
C VAL A 529 19.52 -5.86 -2.47
N ILE A 530 20.02 -6.69 -1.54
CA ILE A 530 21.45 -6.75 -1.24
C ILE A 530 22.24 -7.20 -2.47
N VAL A 531 21.82 -8.29 -3.11
CA VAL A 531 22.48 -8.84 -4.29
C VAL A 531 22.45 -7.86 -5.46
N GLU A 532 21.30 -7.23 -5.72
CA GLU A 532 21.16 -6.22 -6.77
C GLU A 532 22.13 -5.06 -6.56
N ARG A 533 22.28 -4.57 -5.31
CA ARG A 533 23.26 -3.52 -4.98
C ARG A 533 24.70 -3.99 -5.19
N GLN A 534 25.04 -5.22 -4.85
CA GLN A 534 26.38 -5.78 -5.08
C GLN A 534 26.69 -5.91 -6.57
N ALA A 535 25.74 -6.46 -7.35
CA ALA A 535 25.87 -6.60 -8.79
C ALA A 535 26.00 -5.24 -9.49
N ALA A 536 25.18 -4.26 -9.11
CA ALA A 536 25.26 -2.90 -9.65
C ALA A 536 26.62 -2.26 -9.37
N ARG A 537 27.15 -2.39 -8.15
CA ARG A 537 28.50 -1.88 -7.82
C ARG A 537 29.59 -2.58 -8.62
N LEU A 538 29.52 -3.90 -8.76
CA LEU A 538 30.47 -4.68 -9.56
C LEU A 538 30.50 -4.21 -11.02
N ILE A 539 29.34 -4.04 -11.65
CA ILE A 539 29.23 -3.57 -13.03
C ILE A 539 29.77 -2.14 -13.17
N GLN A 540 29.47 -1.25 -12.21
CA GLN A 540 29.93 0.14 -12.23
C GLN A 540 31.43 0.28 -12.01
N GLU A 541 32.01 -0.50 -11.09
CA GLU A 541 33.40 -0.34 -10.66
C GLU A 541 34.39 -1.19 -11.48
N SER A 542 33.94 -2.23 -12.18
CA SER A 542 34.79 -3.03 -13.07
C SER A 542 34.86 -2.39 -14.46
N PRO A 543 36.04 -1.97 -14.95
CA PRO A 543 36.17 -1.39 -16.28
C PRO A 543 35.66 -2.32 -17.40
N THR A 544 35.93 -3.62 -17.30
CA THR A 544 35.49 -4.62 -18.29
C THR A 544 33.97 -4.72 -18.35
N LEU A 545 33.30 -4.84 -17.20
CA LEU A 545 31.84 -4.97 -17.14
C LEU A 545 31.14 -3.65 -17.49
N SER A 546 31.69 -2.52 -17.07
CA SER A 546 31.17 -1.19 -17.41
C SER A 546 31.24 -0.95 -18.93
N ASN A 547 32.38 -1.28 -19.56
CA ASN A 547 32.53 -1.18 -21.02
C ASN A 547 31.53 -2.09 -21.74
N LEU A 548 31.41 -3.35 -21.33
CA LEU A 548 30.44 -4.30 -21.91
C LEU A 548 28.99 -3.81 -21.73
N ALA A 549 28.64 -3.34 -20.53
CA ALA A 549 27.32 -2.79 -20.22
C ALA A 549 27.02 -1.46 -20.94
N SER A 550 28.03 -0.78 -21.49
CA SER A 550 27.85 0.47 -22.25
C SER A 550 27.55 0.22 -23.74
N ILE A 551 27.74 -1.00 -24.25
CA ILE A 551 27.52 -1.32 -25.66
C ILE A 551 26.04 -1.17 -26.00
N THR A 552 25.70 -0.19 -26.84
CA THR A 552 24.32 0.18 -27.16
C THR A 552 23.55 -0.94 -27.86
N VAL A 553 24.20 -1.67 -28.78
CA VAL A 553 23.60 -2.78 -29.53
C VAL A 553 23.15 -3.92 -28.62
N LEU A 554 23.80 -4.09 -27.46
CA LEU A 554 23.47 -5.14 -26.48
C LEU A 554 22.40 -4.72 -25.47
N GLN A 555 22.01 -3.43 -25.42
CA GLN A 555 21.01 -2.94 -24.45
C GLN A 555 19.65 -3.66 -24.55
N PRO A 556 19.06 -3.89 -25.74
CA PRO A 556 17.79 -4.61 -25.82
C PRO A 556 17.90 -6.05 -25.30
N PHE A 557 19.04 -6.70 -25.56
CA PHE A 557 19.32 -8.04 -25.04
C PHE A 557 19.46 -8.04 -23.51
N TYR A 558 20.25 -7.11 -22.95
CA TYR A 558 20.38 -6.97 -21.50
C TYR A 558 19.04 -6.68 -20.84
N TYR A 559 18.24 -5.79 -21.43
CA TYR A 559 16.90 -5.49 -20.96
C TYR A 559 16.02 -6.74 -20.94
N LEU A 560 15.98 -7.53 -22.02
CA LEU A 560 15.18 -8.76 -22.07
C LEU A 560 15.61 -9.78 -21.00
N VAL A 561 16.92 -9.99 -20.84
CA VAL A 561 17.47 -10.91 -19.84
C VAL A 561 17.13 -10.43 -18.42
N GLN A 562 17.38 -9.15 -18.12
CA GLN A 562 17.10 -8.59 -16.81
C GLN A 562 15.60 -8.59 -16.51
N GLN A 563 14.74 -8.29 -17.48
CA GLN A 563 13.30 -8.30 -17.34
C GLN A 563 12.77 -9.71 -17.06
N THR A 564 13.34 -10.72 -17.71
CA THR A 564 12.99 -12.13 -17.48
C THR A 564 13.39 -12.57 -16.07
N ILE A 565 14.63 -12.26 -15.65
CA ILE A 565 15.12 -12.51 -14.29
C ILE A 565 14.25 -11.79 -13.26
N HIS A 566 13.93 -10.53 -13.53
CA HIS A 566 13.13 -9.69 -12.67
C HIS A 566 11.75 -10.32 -12.41
N TRP A 567 10.98 -10.60 -13.47
CA TRP A 567 9.64 -11.17 -13.32
C TRP A 567 9.64 -12.59 -12.79
N LEU A 568 10.64 -13.42 -13.14
CA LEU A 568 10.76 -14.76 -12.58
C LEU A 568 10.87 -14.71 -11.05
N PHE A 569 11.75 -13.88 -10.51
CA PHE A 569 11.96 -13.83 -9.06
C PHE A 569 10.97 -12.91 -8.32
N MET A 570 10.31 -11.98 -9.03
CA MET A 570 9.09 -11.36 -8.52
C MET A 570 8.00 -12.43 -8.36
N GLY A 571 7.76 -13.25 -9.37
CA GLY A 571 6.81 -14.36 -9.28
C GLY A 571 7.17 -15.36 -8.19
N TYR A 572 8.44 -15.74 -8.08
CA TYR A 572 8.95 -16.55 -6.99
C TYR A 572 8.61 -15.96 -5.62
N SER A 573 8.92 -14.68 -5.39
CA SER A 573 8.66 -14.01 -4.11
C SER A 573 7.15 -13.91 -3.83
N MET A 574 6.34 -13.63 -4.86
CA MET A 574 4.88 -13.54 -4.75
C MET A 574 4.23 -14.90 -4.51
N THR A 575 4.83 -16.03 -4.92
CA THR A 575 4.31 -17.37 -4.62
C THR A 575 4.15 -17.58 -3.12
N ALA A 576 5.17 -17.26 -2.33
CA ALA A 576 5.05 -17.34 -0.87
C ALA A 576 4.01 -16.34 -0.34
N PHE A 577 4.04 -15.10 -0.84
CA PHE A 577 3.13 -14.04 -0.39
C PHE A 577 1.64 -14.39 -0.61
N CYS A 578 1.28 -14.91 -1.78
CA CYS A 578 -0.12 -15.15 -2.16
C CYS A 578 -0.64 -16.52 -1.71
N LEU A 579 0.23 -17.52 -1.51
CA LEU A 579 -0.21 -18.84 -1.04
C LEU A 579 -0.28 -18.94 0.49
N PHE A 580 0.23 -17.94 1.21
CA PHE A 580 0.17 -17.77 2.67
C PHE A 580 0.85 -18.87 3.50
N THR A 581 0.35 -20.10 3.45
CA THR A 581 0.68 -21.17 4.38
C THR A 581 1.89 -21.99 3.92
N TRP A 582 2.65 -22.49 4.89
CA TRP A 582 3.88 -23.26 4.66
C TRP A 582 3.67 -24.42 3.69
N ASP A 583 2.64 -25.23 3.93
CA ASP A 583 2.29 -26.40 3.12
C ASP A 583 2.10 -26.06 1.64
N LYS A 584 1.49 -24.91 1.32
CA LYS A 584 1.23 -24.49 -0.05
C LYS A 584 2.47 -23.98 -0.75
N TRP A 585 3.09 -22.92 -0.23
CA TRP A 585 4.22 -22.29 -0.94
C TRP A 585 5.46 -23.20 -0.95
N PHE A 586 5.66 -24.01 0.09
CA PHE A 586 6.79 -24.94 0.17
C PHE A 586 6.70 -26.01 -0.92
N LYS A 587 5.50 -26.54 -1.19
CA LYS A 587 5.27 -27.48 -2.31
C LYS A 587 5.72 -26.88 -3.63
N VAL A 588 5.30 -25.65 -3.92
CA VAL A 588 5.67 -24.97 -5.17
C VAL A 588 7.17 -24.72 -5.24
N TYR A 589 7.81 -24.23 -4.17
CA TYR A 589 9.25 -24.02 -4.14
C TYR A 589 10.04 -25.32 -4.32
N LYS A 590 9.60 -26.42 -3.73
CA LYS A 590 10.21 -27.74 -3.91
C LYS A 590 10.15 -28.18 -5.37
N SER A 591 9.03 -27.95 -6.05
CA SER A 591 8.86 -28.32 -7.48
C SER A 591 9.91 -27.63 -8.38
N ILE A 592 10.35 -26.43 -8.03
CA ILE A 592 11.38 -25.67 -8.77
C ILE A 592 12.72 -25.63 -8.01
N TYR A 593 12.97 -26.59 -7.13
CA TYR A 593 14.24 -26.78 -6.42
C TYR A 593 14.76 -25.54 -5.68
N PHE A 594 13.86 -24.73 -5.11
CA PHE A 594 14.20 -23.48 -4.41
C PHE A 594 15.05 -22.52 -5.26
N LEU A 595 14.81 -22.49 -6.58
CA LEU A 595 15.60 -21.72 -7.56
C LEU A 595 15.96 -20.31 -7.09
N GLY A 596 14.99 -19.56 -6.56
CA GLY A 596 15.22 -18.19 -6.04
C GLY A 596 16.22 -18.14 -4.90
N HIS A 597 16.07 -18.99 -3.88
CA HIS A 597 16.98 -19.01 -2.74
C HIS A 597 18.38 -19.44 -3.17
N VAL A 598 18.49 -20.52 -3.96
CA VAL A 598 19.77 -21.01 -4.46
C VAL A 598 20.46 -19.92 -5.27
N PHE A 599 19.77 -19.31 -6.23
CA PHE A 599 20.33 -18.27 -7.09
C PHE A 599 20.85 -17.06 -6.28
N PHE A 600 20.03 -16.47 -5.42
CA PHE A 600 20.43 -15.25 -4.71
C PHE A 600 21.40 -15.52 -3.55
N LEU A 601 21.31 -16.66 -2.85
CA LEU A 601 22.31 -17.01 -1.83
C LEU A 601 23.67 -17.29 -2.46
N SER A 602 23.71 -18.02 -3.58
CA SER A 602 24.97 -18.20 -4.32
C SER A 602 25.57 -16.87 -4.74
N LEU A 603 24.77 -15.95 -5.31
CA LEU A 603 25.26 -14.62 -5.71
C LEU A 603 25.73 -13.77 -4.52
N LEU A 604 25.03 -13.82 -3.38
CA LEU A 604 25.39 -13.09 -2.17
C LEU A 604 26.82 -13.42 -1.71
N PHE A 605 27.20 -14.70 -1.79
CA PHE A 605 28.54 -15.14 -1.39
C PHE A 605 29.57 -15.01 -2.51
N ILE A 606 29.19 -15.19 -3.78
CA ILE A 606 30.14 -15.16 -4.91
C ILE A 606 30.54 -13.72 -5.30
N LEU A 607 29.59 -12.79 -5.36
CA LEU A 607 29.83 -11.43 -5.88
C LEU A 607 30.96 -10.67 -5.15
N PRO A 608 31.13 -10.75 -3.82
CA PRO A 608 32.25 -10.12 -3.14
C PRO A 608 33.64 -10.62 -3.59
N TYR A 609 33.78 -11.91 -3.93
CA TYR A 609 35.04 -12.46 -4.44
C TYR A 609 35.29 -12.03 -5.89
N VAL A 610 34.25 -12.07 -6.72
CA VAL A 610 34.31 -11.60 -8.11
C VAL A 610 34.66 -10.11 -8.15
N HIS A 611 34.08 -9.31 -7.27
CA HIS A 611 34.42 -7.89 -7.12
C HIS A 611 35.90 -7.67 -6.81
N LYS A 612 36.45 -8.39 -5.82
CA LYS A 612 37.88 -8.32 -5.51
C LYS A 612 38.78 -8.75 -6.68
N ALA A 613 38.32 -9.65 -7.54
CA ALA A 613 39.08 -10.14 -8.69
C ALA A 613 39.01 -9.20 -9.90
N MET A 614 37.84 -8.60 -10.16
CA MET A 614 37.55 -7.82 -11.37
C MET A 614 37.68 -6.30 -11.20
N VAL A 615 37.77 -5.80 -9.97
CA VAL A 615 37.92 -4.37 -9.68
C VAL A 615 39.36 -4.09 -9.27
N PRO A 616 40.11 -3.26 -10.03
CA PRO A 616 41.49 -2.92 -9.70
C PRO A 616 41.60 -2.26 -8.32
N ARG A 617 42.54 -2.71 -7.47
CA ARG A 617 42.86 -2.01 -6.21
C ARG A 617 43.35 -0.60 -6.53
N LYS A 618 42.88 0.41 -5.79
CA LYS A 618 43.25 1.84 -5.96
C LYS A 618 44.76 2.10 -6.05
N GLU A 619 45.60 1.25 -5.45
CA GLU A 619 47.07 1.34 -5.52
C GLU A 619 47.65 1.00 -6.91
N LYS A 620 46.99 0.14 -7.70
CA LYS A 620 47.44 -0.19 -9.07
C LYS A 620 47.12 0.93 -10.07
N LEU A 621 46.03 1.68 -9.87
CA LEU A 621 45.68 2.84 -10.69
C LEU A 621 46.71 3.98 -10.54
N LYS A 622 47.35 4.12 -9.37
CA LYS A 622 48.46 5.06 -9.13
C LYS A 622 49.80 4.64 -9.77
N LYS A 623 49.92 3.40 -10.24
CA LYS A 623 51.12 2.90 -10.95
C LYS A 623 50.92 2.82 -12.47
N MET A 624 49.69 3.08 -12.96
CA MET A 624 49.31 2.98 -14.37
C MET A 624 48.96 4.34 -15.00
N GLY A 625 48.92 5.41 -14.21
CA GLY A 625 48.92 6.81 -14.67
C GLY A 625 50.17 7.48 -14.15
#